data_AF-A0A7Y2EUG1-F1
#
_entry.id   AF-A0A7Y2EUG1-F1
#
_cell.length_a   1.000
_cell.length_b   1.000
_cell.length_c   1.000
_cell.angle_alpha   90.00
_cell.angle_beta   90.00
_cell.angle_gamma   90.00
#
_symmetry.space_group_name_H-M   'P 1'
#
loop_
_entity.id
_entity.type
_entity.pdbx_description
1 polymer ?
#
loop_
_entity_poly.entity_id
_entity_poly.type
_entity_poly.pdbx_seq_one_letter_code
_entity_poly.pdbx_strand_id
1 'polypeptide(L)'
;MTPGLIRRLTVAGWLLLGGEIGFIMFQLERVRGVDGTRFASAWDQRIEVLSFVVLPPNVPALAPAAAVAIGTTLLVAPADRGPWLDALLRLVAGIAITLVAIGLAAIVEVATRPGAVDLDPIFLRLGGMSLAAGIAMMCRIADRA
;
A
#
# COMPACT_ATOMS: atom_id res chain seq x y z
N MET A 1 -0.16 -28.38 11.06
CA MET A 1 0.27 -27.24 11.88
C MET A 1 -0.76 -27.02 12.98
N THR A 2 -0.40 -26.59 14.20
CA THR A 2 -1.41 -26.46 15.27
C THR A 2 -2.32 -25.24 15.03
N PRO A 3 -3.64 -25.34 15.28
CA PRO A 3 -4.57 -24.21 15.12
C PRO A 3 -4.14 -22.95 15.89
N GLY A 4 -3.46 -23.13 17.02
CA GLY A 4 -2.91 -22.03 17.82
C GLY A 4 -1.81 -21.23 17.12
N LEU A 5 -0.98 -21.84 16.27
CA LEU A 5 0.08 -21.14 15.55
C LEU A 5 -0.50 -20.26 14.43
N ILE A 6 -1.44 -20.80 13.63
CA ILE A 6 -2.11 -20.06 12.55
C ILE A 6 -2.78 -18.80 13.11
N ARG A 7 -3.47 -18.93 14.25
CA ARG A 7 -4.09 -17.79 14.94
C ARG A 7 -3.06 -16.73 15.34
N ARG A 8 -1.93 -17.14 15.94
CA ARG A 8 -0.88 -16.21 16.36
C ARG A 8 -0.23 -15.49 15.18
N LEU A 9 0.04 -16.20 14.09
CA LEU A 9 0.58 -15.59 12.87
C LEU A 9 -0.41 -14.61 12.24
N THR A 10 -1.70 -14.97 12.20
CA THR A 10 -2.77 -14.07 11.72
C THR A 10 -2.81 -12.78 12.55
N VAL A 11 -2.78 -12.89 13.88
CA VAL A 11 -2.72 -11.72 14.78
C VAL A 11 -1.45 -10.90 14.56
N ALA A 12 -0.29 -11.55 14.41
CA ALA A 12 0.96 -10.85 14.10
C ALA A 12 0.87 -10.07 12.79
N GLY A 13 0.27 -10.66 11.75
CA GLY A 13 0.02 -10.00 10.47
C GLY A 13 -0.86 -8.75 10.61
N TRP A 14 -1.92 -8.81 11.42
CA TRP A 14 -2.77 -7.66 11.74
C TRP A 14 -2.02 -6.55 12.50
N LEU A 15 -1.15 -6.92 13.46
CA LEU A 15 -0.34 -5.94 14.18
C LEU A 15 0.68 -5.25 13.27
N LEU A 16 1.31 -5.99 12.36
CA LEU A 16 2.21 -5.43 11.35
C LEU A 16 1.45 -4.49 10.40
N LEU A 17 0.23 -4.86 10.00
CA LEU A 17 -0.63 -4.00 9.19
C LEU A 17 -1.02 -2.71 9.94
N GLY A 18 -1.19 -2.77 11.25
CA GLY A 18 -1.46 -1.60 12.08
C GLY A 18 -0.40 -0.49 11.94
N GLY A 19 0.87 -0.86 11.77
CA GLY A 19 1.94 0.10 11.50
C GLY A 19 1.74 0.86 10.18
N GLU A 20 1.40 0.14 9.12
CA GLU A 20 1.09 0.73 7.80
C GLU A 20 -0.14 1.63 7.86
N ILE A 21 -1.20 1.21 8.55
CA ILE A 21 -2.41 2.04 8.75
C ILE A 21 -2.05 3.34 9.47
N GLY A 22 -1.22 3.28 10.52
CA GLY A 22 -0.73 4.46 11.23
C GLY A 22 0.03 5.43 10.31
N PHE A 23 0.90 4.90 9.45
CA PHE A 23 1.62 5.68 8.44
C PHE A 23 0.67 6.35 7.43
N ILE A 24 -0.31 5.62 6.90
CA ILE A 24 -1.32 6.18 5.99
C ILE A 24 -2.09 7.32 6.67
N MET A 25 -2.53 7.13 7.92
CA MET A 25 -3.25 8.15 8.69
C MET A 25 -2.41 9.40 8.92
N PHE A 26 -1.13 9.24 9.25
CA PHE A 26 -0.18 10.36 9.36
C PHE A 26 -0.08 11.16 8.05
N GLN A 27 -0.04 10.47 6.91
CA GLN A 27 0.04 11.13 5.61
C GLN A 27 -1.27 11.84 5.25
N LEU A 28 -2.43 11.26 5.59
CA LEU A 28 -3.72 11.92 5.43
C LEU A 28 -3.84 13.20 6.28
N GLU A 29 -3.30 13.20 7.49
CA GLU A 29 -3.23 14.40 8.32
C GLU A 29 -2.36 15.48 7.68
N ARG A 30 -1.20 15.09 7.13
CA ARG A 30 -0.34 16.03 6.38
C ARG A 30 -1.04 16.61 5.16
N VAL A 31 -1.79 15.81 4.41
CA VAL A 31 -2.60 16.28 3.26
C VAL A 31 -3.64 17.30 3.70
N ARG A 32 -4.29 17.10 4.87
CA ARG A 32 -5.29 18.05 5.39
C ARG A 32 -4.69 19.41 5.76
N GLY A 33 -3.43 19.46 6.18
CA GLY A 33 -2.72 20.70 6.51
C GLY A 33 -2.21 21.50 5.30
N VAL A 34 -2.49 21.07 4.07
CA VAL A 34 -2.06 21.76 2.85
C VAL A 34 -3.11 22.79 2.40
N ASP A 35 -2.71 24.06 2.39
CA ASP A 35 -3.56 25.21 2.03
C ASP A 35 -3.19 25.90 0.70
N GLY A 36 -2.32 25.30 -0.13
CA GLY A 36 -1.93 25.86 -1.42
C GLY A 36 -0.91 26.99 -1.30
N THR A 37 -0.32 27.40 -2.42
CA THR A 37 0.62 28.53 -2.48
C THR A 37 0.32 29.43 -3.68
N ARG A 38 1.01 30.56 -3.78
CA ARG A 38 0.95 31.47 -4.94
C ARG A 38 1.22 30.77 -6.29
N PHE A 39 1.90 29.63 -6.29
CA PHE A 39 2.43 28.99 -7.50
C PHE A 39 1.86 27.58 -7.77
N ALA A 40 1.07 27.01 -6.84
CA ALA A 40 0.46 25.69 -7.01
C ALA A 40 -0.89 25.64 -6.28
N SER A 41 -1.88 24.96 -6.88
CA SER A 41 -3.17 24.79 -6.22
C SER A 41 -3.01 23.91 -4.97
N ALA A 42 -3.91 24.11 -4.00
CA ALA A 42 -3.93 23.24 -2.81
C ALA A 42 -4.13 21.76 -3.20
N TRP A 43 -4.79 21.49 -4.32
CA TRP A 43 -5.03 20.13 -4.80
C TRP A 43 -3.76 19.45 -5.32
N ASP A 44 -2.96 20.17 -6.12
CA ASP A 44 -1.70 19.64 -6.66
C ASP A 44 -0.72 19.29 -5.54
N GLN A 45 -0.61 20.17 -4.54
CA GLN A 45 0.22 19.93 -3.36
C GLN A 45 -0.30 18.78 -2.50
N ARG A 46 -1.62 18.60 -2.39
CA ARG A 46 -2.23 17.46 -1.69
C ARG A 46 -1.92 16.14 -2.38
N ILE A 47 -1.99 16.09 -3.71
CA ILE A 47 -1.60 14.91 -4.50
C ILE A 47 -0.11 14.62 -4.31
N GLU A 48 0.74 15.66 -4.32
CA GLU A 48 2.17 15.51 -4.10
C GLU A 48 2.47 14.89 -2.73
N VAL A 49 1.87 15.42 -1.66
CA VAL A 49 2.03 14.88 -0.31
C VAL A 49 1.46 13.45 -0.20
N LEU A 50 0.29 13.20 -0.79
CA LEU A 50 -0.28 11.86 -0.78
C LEU A 50 0.60 10.86 -1.53
N SER A 51 1.27 11.28 -2.60
CA SER A 51 2.15 10.42 -3.38
C SER A 51 3.37 9.91 -2.62
N PHE A 52 3.69 10.49 -1.46
CA PHE A 52 4.72 9.93 -0.58
C PHE A 52 4.41 8.49 -0.17
N VAL A 53 3.14 8.10 -0.02
CA VAL A 53 2.78 6.71 0.34
C VAL A 53 3.15 5.69 -0.73
N VAL A 54 3.27 6.11 -1.99
CA VAL A 54 3.63 5.23 -3.11
C VAL A 54 5.12 5.27 -3.45
N LEU A 55 5.95 6.01 -2.70
CA LEU A 55 7.37 6.03 -3.03
C LEU A 55 8.04 4.68 -2.71
N PRO A 56 9.04 4.25 -3.51
CA PRO A 56 9.70 2.96 -3.32
C PRO A 56 10.22 2.67 -1.90
N PRO A 57 10.71 3.67 -1.12
CA PRO A 57 11.11 3.42 0.26
C PRO A 57 9.94 3.14 1.23
N ASN A 58 8.73 3.62 0.91
CA ASN A 58 7.58 3.56 1.81
C ASN A 58 6.70 2.34 1.54
N VAL A 59 6.57 1.90 0.28
CA VAL A 59 5.79 0.70 -0.08
C VAL A 59 6.23 -0.58 0.67
N PRO A 60 7.54 -0.82 0.94
CA PRO A 60 8.00 -1.95 1.74
C PRO A 60 7.45 -1.99 3.17
N ALA A 61 6.89 -0.91 3.73
CA ALA A 61 6.26 -0.93 5.04
C ALA A 61 5.01 -1.85 5.08
N LEU A 62 4.35 -2.07 3.94
CA LEU A 62 3.27 -3.05 3.79
C LEU A 62 3.76 -4.49 3.65
N ALA A 63 5.03 -4.69 3.25
CA ALA A 63 5.56 -6.01 2.90
C ALA A 63 5.59 -7.03 4.07
N PRO A 64 5.91 -6.66 5.32
CA PRO A 64 5.87 -7.60 6.45
C PRO A 64 4.47 -8.18 6.69
N ALA A 65 3.43 -7.35 6.64
CA ALA A 65 2.05 -7.81 6.79
C ALA A 65 1.65 -8.77 5.65
N ALA A 66 2.02 -8.41 4.41
CA ALA A 66 1.80 -9.26 3.23
C ALA A 66 2.52 -10.62 3.36
N ALA A 67 3.80 -10.60 3.73
CA ALA A 67 4.61 -11.81 3.87
C ALA A 67 4.05 -12.76 4.93
N VAL A 68 3.61 -12.23 6.09
CA VAL A 68 2.99 -13.04 7.13
C VAL A 68 1.63 -13.59 6.67
N ALA A 69 0.80 -12.79 6.01
CA ALA A 69 -0.49 -13.24 5.50
C ALA A 69 -0.34 -14.36 4.45
N ILE A 70 0.53 -14.16 3.46
CA ILE A 70 0.84 -15.14 2.41
C ILE A 70 1.45 -16.40 3.03
N GLY A 71 2.46 -16.24 3.89
CA GLY A 71 3.12 -17.37 4.55
C GLY A 71 2.16 -18.19 5.41
N THR A 72 1.27 -17.53 6.15
CA THR A 72 0.24 -18.23 6.95
C THR A 72 -0.72 -19.00 6.05
N THR A 73 -1.08 -18.44 4.90
CA THR A 73 -1.98 -19.07 3.92
C THR A 73 -1.35 -20.31 3.29
N LEU A 74 -0.05 -20.26 2.98
CA LEU A 74 0.69 -21.42 2.46
C LEU A 74 0.87 -22.55 3.49
N LEU A 75 0.71 -22.24 4.78
CA LEU A 75 0.93 -23.18 5.89
C LEU A 75 -0.37 -23.79 6.45
N VAL A 76 -1.53 -23.20 6.16
CA VAL A 76 -2.83 -23.68 6.64
C VAL A 76 -3.47 -24.60 5.61
N ALA A 77 -4.13 -25.67 6.08
CA ALA A 77 -4.95 -26.48 5.19
C ALA A 77 -6.19 -25.67 4.75
N PRO A 78 -6.67 -25.79 3.49
CA PRO A 78 -7.81 -25.01 3.02
C PRO A 78 -9.06 -25.10 3.91
N ALA A 79 -9.30 -26.26 4.54
CA ALA A 79 -10.42 -26.49 5.45
C ALA A 79 -10.30 -25.74 6.79
N ASP A 80 -9.09 -25.37 7.21
CA ASP A 80 -8.80 -24.70 8.48
C ASP A 80 -8.57 -23.19 8.33
N ARG A 81 -8.75 -22.67 7.11
CA ARG A 81 -8.54 -21.27 6.77
C ARG A 81 -9.68 -20.42 7.37
N GLY A 82 -9.31 -19.54 8.30
CA GLY A 82 -10.27 -18.69 9.00
C GLY A 82 -10.52 -17.34 8.32
N PRO A 83 -11.69 -16.71 8.56
CA PRO A 83 -12.09 -15.47 7.88
C PRO A 83 -11.19 -14.27 8.21
N TRP A 84 -10.49 -14.29 9.34
CA TRP A 84 -9.54 -13.23 9.73
C TRP A 84 -8.28 -13.20 8.86
N LEU A 85 -7.84 -14.36 8.37
CA LEU A 85 -6.71 -14.45 7.46
C LEU A 85 -7.10 -13.96 6.05
N ASP A 86 -8.31 -14.30 5.60
CA ASP A 86 -8.87 -13.82 4.33
C ASP A 86 -9.02 -12.30 4.32
N ALA A 87 -9.57 -11.76 5.42
CA ALA A 87 -9.71 -10.33 5.59
C ALA A 87 -8.34 -9.63 5.56
N LEU A 88 -7.31 -10.20 6.20
CA LEU A 88 -5.96 -9.67 6.19
C LEU A 88 -5.39 -9.62 4.76
N LEU A 89 -5.43 -10.73 4.02
CA LEU A 89 -4.96 -10.80 2.63
C LEU A 89 -5.66 -9.78 1.74
N ARG A 90 -6.99 -9.71 1.82
CA ARG A 90 -7.80 -8.80 1.00
C ARG A 90 -7.56 -7.35 1.35
N LEU A 91 -7.39 -7.02 2.63
CA LEU A 91 -7.11 -5.65 3.06
C LEU A 91 -5.71 -5.20 2.63
N VAL A 92 -4.69 -6.05 2.81
CA VAL A 92 -3.33 -5.79 2.31
C VAL A 92 -3.34 -5.58 0.80
N ALA A 93 -4.02 -6.46 0.05
CA ALA A 93 -4.16 -6.31 -1.40
C ALA A 93 -4.91 -5.01 -1.77
N GLY A 94 -5.97 -4.68 -1.03
CA GLY A 94 -6.76 -3.46 -1.22
C GLY A 94 -5.91 -2.20 -1.03
N ILE A 95 -5.15 -2.12 0.06
CA ILE A 95 -4.22 -1.02 0.33
C ILE A 95 -3.20 -0.91 -0.81
N ALA A 96 -2.56 -2.01 -1.19
CA ALA A 96 -1.60 -2.02 -2.28
C ALA A 96 -2.19 -1.52 -3.62
N ILE A 97 -3.43 -1.89 -3.95
CA ILE A 97 -4.14 -1.39 -5.13
C ILE A 97 -4.42 0.12 -5.00
N THR A 98 -4.81 0.59 -3.81
CA THR A 98 -4.99 2.03 -3.55
C THR A 98 -3.70 2.81 -3.73
N LEU A 99 -2.55 2.27 -3.30
CA LEU A 99 -1.24 2.90 -3.54
C LEU A 99 -0.95 3.05 -5.03
N VAL A 100 -1.27 2.04 -5.86
CA VAL A 100 -1.14 2.13 -7.32
C VAL A 100 -2.01 3.25 -7.89
N ALA A 101 -3.27 3.36 -7.44
CA ALA A 101 -4.17 4.43 -7.88
C ALA A 101 -3.66 5.83 -7.49
N ILE A 102 -3.13 5.98 -6.27
CA ILE A 102 -2.49 7.23 -5.81
C ILE A 102 -1.27 7.57 -6.69
N GLY A 103 -0.42 6.59 -6.99
CA GLY A 103 0.73 6.79 -7.86
C GLY A 103 0.34 7.23 -9.26
N LEU A 104 -0.72 6.65 -9.83
CA LEU A 104 -1.24 7.06 -11.13
C LEU A 104 -1.73 8.51 -11.11
N ALA A 105 -2.52 8.89 -10.10
CA ALA A 105 -2.99 10.27 -9.95
C ALA A 105 -1.82 11.27 -9.85
N ALA A 106 -0.76 10.90 -9.13
CA ALA A 106 0.43 11.74 -8.99
C ALA A 106 1.28 11.83 -10.27
N ILE A 107 1.36 10.75 -11.06
CA ILE A 107 2.01 10.79 -12.38
C ILE A 107 1.23 11.70 -13.33
N VAL A 108 -0.10 11.62 -13.34
CA VAL A 108 -0.96 12.49 -14.17
C VAL A 108 -0.78 13.96 -13.79
N GLU A 109 -0.71 14.26 -12.49
CA GLU A 109 -0.44 15.62 -12.01
C GLU A 109 0.89 16.13 -12.53
N VAL A 110 2.00 15.39 -12.35
CA VAL A 110 3.32 15.76 -12.86
C VAL A 110 3.32 15.95 -14.38
N ALA A 111 2.67 15.05 -15.13
CA ALA A 111 2.65 15.08 -16.59
C ALA A 111 1.82 16.24 -17.16
N THR A 112 0.92 16.84 -16.38
CA THR A 112 0.05 17.95 -16.81
C THR A 112 0.56 19.32 -16.36
N ARG A 113 1.66 19.38 -15.59
CA ARG A 113 2.29 20.65 -15.19
C ARG A 113 2.80 21.43 -16.41
N PRO A 114 2.61 22.76 -16.45
CA PRO A 114 3.16 23.58 -17.51
C PRO A 114 4.70 23.65 -17.40
N GLY A 115 5.40 23.27 -18.47
CA GLY A 115 6.86 23.28 -18.51
C GLY A 115 7.44 22.04 -19.20
N ALA A 116 8.75 21.83 -19.05
CA ALA A 116 9.38 20.59 -19.48
C ALA A 116 8.95 19.44 -18.56
N VAL A 117 8.65 18.28 -19.14
CA VAL A 117 8.29 17.09 -18.37
C VAL A 117 9.54 16.57 -17.65
N ASP A 118 9.51 16.62 -16.33
CA ASP A 118 10.51 15.98 -15.48
C ASP A 118 10.15 14.51 -15.28
N LEU A 119 11.03 13.61 -15.75
CA LEU A 119 10.78 12.17 -15.73
C LEU A 119 11.18 11.50 -14.41
N ASP A 120 12.11 12.11 -13.65
CA ASP A 120 12.58 11.58 -12.37
C ASP A 120 11.43 11.32 -11.38
N PRO A 121 10.53 12.28 -11.11
CA PRO A 121 9.37 12.07 -10.24
C PRO A 121 8.39 11.00 -10.78
N ILE A 122 8.32 10.80 -12.09
CA ILE A 122 7.47 9.78 -12.72
C ILE A 122 8.05 8.40 -12.50
N PHE A 123 9.33 8.20 -12.83
CA PHE A 123 10.01 6.91 -12.66
C PHE A 123 10.05 6.46 -11.20
N LEU A 124 10.25 7.39 -10.27
CA LEU A 124 10.23 7.08 -8.84
C LEU A 124 8.87 6.51 -8.42
N ARG A 125 7.77 7.12 -8.87
CA ARG A 125 6.41 6.66 -8.57
C ARG A 125 6.08 5.34 -9.26
N LEU A 126 6.51 5.16 -10.51
CA LEU A 126 6.39 3.88 -11.23
C LEU A 126 7.10 2.74 -10.48
N GLY A 127 8.28 3.01 -9.92
CA GLY A 127 9.00 2.06 -9.07
C GLY A 127 8.16 1.58 -7.89
N GLY A 128 7.57 2.49 -7.12
CA GLY A 128 6.74 2.10 -5.98
C GLY A 128 5.39 1.51 -6.38
N MET A 129 4.79 1.96 -7.48
CA MET A 129 3.59 1.34 -8.07
C MET A 129 3.86 -0.12 -8.46
N SER A 130 5.03 -0.43 -9.04
CA SER A 130 5.38 -1.81 -9.41
C SER A 130 5.53 -2.72 -8.19
N LEU A 131 6.15 -2.21 -7.10
CA LEU A 131 6.23 -2.92 -5.82
C LEU A 131 4.83 -3.17 -5.24
N ALA A 132 3.98 -2.15 -5.21
CA ALA A 132 2.62 -2.26 -4.70
C ALA A 132 1.78 -3.25 -5.54
N ALA A 133 1.88 -3.18 -6.87
CA ALA A 133 1.24 -4.13 -7.77
C ALA A 133 1.71 -5.58 -7.51
N GLY A 134 3.01 -5.79 -7.28
CA GLY A 134 3.57 -7.09 -6.90
C GLY A 134 2.99 -7.62 -5.60
N ILE A 135 2.91 -6.79 -4.55
CA ILE A 135 2.28 -7.16 -3.27
C ILE A 135 0.81 -7.54 -3.46
N ALA A 136 0.05 -6.71 -4.19
CA ALA A 136 -1.36 -6.97 -4.48
C ALA A 136 -1.54 -8.29 -5.23
N MET A 137 -0.73 -8.55 -6.26
CA MET A 137 -0.79 -9.78 -7.05
C MET A 137 -0.51 -11.00 -6.18
N MET A 138 0.55 -10.97 -5.36
CA MET A 138 0.90 -12.08 -4.47
C MET A 138 -0.18 -12.37 -3.44
N CYS A 139 -0.77 -11.33 -2.83
CA CYS A 139 -1.87 -11.51 -1.87
C CYS A 139 -3.11 -12.10 -2.54
N ARG A 140 -3.43 -11.70 -3.78
CA ARG A 140 -4.57 -12.25 -4.54
C ARG A 140 -4.34 -13.68 -5.02
N ILE A 141 -3.10 -14.05 -5.34
CA ILE A 141 -2.73 -15.44 -5.65
C ILE A 141 -2.93 -16.29 -4.40
N ALA A 142 -2.41 -15.85 -3.25
CA ALA A 142 -2.59 -16.54 -1.98
C ALA A 142 -4.08 -16.64 -1.58
N ASP A 143 -4.88 -15.58 -1.80
CA ASP A 143 -6.31 -15.59 -1.44
C ASP A 143 -7.10 -16.65 -2.21
N ARG A 144 -6.65 -17.02 -3.41
CA ARG A 144 -7.29 -18.02 -4.28
C ARG A 144 -6.74 -19.44 -4.14
N ALA A 145 -5.66 -19.62 -3.38
CA ALA A 145 -5.08 -20.93 -3.05
C ALA A 145 -5.84 -21.59 -1.90
#